data_AF-A0A3D4QSJ6-F1
#
_entry.id   AF-A0A3D4QSJ6-F1
#
_cell.length_a   1.000
_cell.length_b   1.000
_cell.length_c   1.000
_cell.angle_alpha   90.00
_cell.angle_beta   90.00
_cell.angle_gamma   90.00
#
_symmetry.space_group_name_H-M   'P 1'
#
loop_
_entity.id
_entity.type
_entity.pdbx_description
1 polymer ?
#
loop_
_entity_poly.entity_id
_entity_poly.type
_entity_poly.pdbx_seq_one_letter_code
_entity_poly.pdbx_strand_id
1 'polypeptide(L)' 'METEDDWYNVELMTQHAFWNKHHLGCDEHYLVHKLREDKDYLPELSRIAVKDGAVIGCIMYSKAHIVDGSDVHDIITFGP' A
#
# COMPACT_ATOMS: atom_id res chain seq x y z
N MET A 1 -11.77 3.59 -7.99
CA MET A 1 -11.26 3.06 -6.71
C MET A 1 -10.93 1.61 -6.95
N GLU A 2 -9.97 1.07 -6.21
CA GLU A 2 -9.61 -0.36 -6.28
C GLU A 2 -10.83 -1.23 -5.91
N THR A 3 -11.01 -2.36 -6.60
CA THR A 3 -11.98 -3.42 -6.24
C THR A 3 -11.25 -4.72 -5.90
N GLU A 4 -11.96 -5.71 -5.35
CA GLU A 4 -11.38 -7.04 -5.08
C GLU A 4 -10.81 -7.70 -6.34
N ASP A 5 -11.41 -7.45 -7.52
CA ASP A 5 -10.92 -7.94 -8.81
C ASP A 5 -9.55 -7.33 -9.20
N ASP A 6 -9.21 -6.16 -8.65
CA ASP A 6 -7.92 -5.51 -8.90
C ASP A 6 -6.79 -6.07 -8.02
N TRP A 7 -7.12 -6.71 -6.88
CA TRP A 7 -6.15 -7.00 -5.81
C TRP A 7 -4.94 -7.79 -6.28
N TYR A 8 -5.17 -8.86 -7.04
CA TYR A 8 -4.09 -9.68 -7.59
C TYR A 8 -3.14 -8.87 -8.48
N ASN A 9 -3.70 -8.02 -9.35
CA ASN A 9 -2.90 -7.21 -10.27
C ASN A 9 -2.13 -6.12 -9.53
N VAL A 10 -2.70 -5.55 -8.46
CA VAL A 10 -2.03 -4.59 -7.58
C VAL A 10 -0.87 -5.23 -6.82
N GLU A 11 -1.08 -6.41 -6.24
CA GLU A 11 -0.04 -7.17 -5.53
C GLU A 11 1.09 -7.59 -6.48
N LEU A 12 0.76 -8.14 -7.65
CA LEU A 12 1.74 -8.55 -8.66
C LEU A 12 2.56 -7.36 -9.19
N MET A 13 1.89 -6.24 -9.50
CA MET A 13 2.55 -5.01 -9.92
C MET A 13 3.51 -4.50 -8.84
N THR A 14 3.07 -4.50 -7.57
CA THR A 14 3.90 -4.10 -6.43
C THR A 14 5.11 -5.01 -6.28
N GLN A 15 4.92 -6.33 -6.38
CA GLN A 15 6.02 -7.29 -6.33
C GLN A 15 7.06 -6.96 -7.41
N HIS A 16 6.64 -6.75 -8.65
CA HIS A 16 7.56 -6.41 -9.75
C HIS A 16 8.26 -5.06 -9.56
N ALA A 17 7.60 -4.06 -8.95
CA ALA A 17 8.20 -2.75 -8.70
C ALA A 17 9.37 -2.82 -7.69
N PHE A 18 9.25 -3.67 -6.67
CA PHE A 18 10.21 -3.78 -5.56
C PHE A 18 11.13 -5.00 -5.61
N TRP A 19 10.89 -5.95 -6.52
CA TRP A 19 11.68 -7.18 -6.63
C TRP A 19 13.18 -6.90 -6.75
N ASN A 20 13.96 -7.45 -5.81
CA ASN A 20 15.41 -7.31 -5.75
C ASN A 20 15.92 -5.85 -5.69
N LYS A 21 15.09 -4.88 -5.28
CA LYS A 21 15.52 -3.48 -5.11
C LYS A 21 16.32 -3.26 -3.84
N HIS A 22 15.91 -3.89 -2.74
CA HIS A 22 16.50 -3.68 -1.42
C HIS A 22 17.17 -4.95 -0.85
N HIS A 23 16.62 -6.12 -1.14
CA HIS A 23 17.17 -7.44 -0.76
C HIS A 23 16.69 -8.50 -1.75
N LEU A 24 17.13 -9.76 -1.60
CA LEU A 24 16.61 -10.86 -2.41
C LEU A 24 15.09 -11.00 -2.18
N GLY A 25 14.31 -10.93 -3.26
CA GLY A 25 12.85 -10.85 -3.20
C GLY A 25 12.37 -9.44 -2.86
N CYS A 26 11.20 -9.37 -2.22
CA CYS A 26 10.57 -8.15 -1.71
C CYS A 26 9.36 -8.58 -0.84
N ASP A 27 8.90 -7.73 0.09
CA ASP A 27 7.76 -8.02 0.97
C ASP A 27 6.58 -7.06 0.74
N GLU A 28 6.77 -6.03 -0.09
CA GLU A 28 5.85 -4.92 -0.32
C GLU A 28 4.50 -5.40 -0.86
N HIS A 29 4.50 -6.40 -1.74
CA HIS A 29 3.27 -7.03 -2.22
C HIS A 29 2.47 -7.74 -1.10
N TYR A 30 3.16 -8.34 -0.12
CA TYR A 30 2.53 -8.95 1.04
C TYR A 30 2.02 -7.88 2.01
N LEU A 31 2.74 -6.76 2.16
CA LEU A 31 2.26 -5.61 2.92
C LEU A 31 0.96 -5.04 2.34
N VAL A 32 0.91 -4.85 1.02
CA VAL A 32 -0.30 -4.42 0.30
C VAL A 32 -1.47 -5.36 0.57
N HIS A 33 -1.24 -6.67 0.51
CA HIS A 33 -2.24 -7.68 0.82
C HIS A 33 -2.80 -7.51 2.24
N LYS A 34 -1.91 -7.44 3.23
CA LYS A 34 -2.28 -7.33 4.65
C LYS A 34 -2.96 -6.01 5.00
N LEU A 35 -2.57 -4.91 4.35
CA LEU A 35 -3.08 -3.58 4.69
C LEU A 35 -4.59 -3.45 4.44
N ARG A 36 -5.15 -4.16 3.45
CA ARG A 36 -6.60 -4.09 3.15
C ARG A 36 -7.50 -4.56 4.30
N GLU A 37 -6.97 -5.42 5.17
CA GLU A 37 -7.67 -5.95 6.36
C GLU A 37 -7.35 -5.17 7.63
N ASP A 38 -6.40 -4.22 7.58
CA ASP A 38 -5.98 -3.48 8.76
C ASP A 38 -7.01 -2.41 9.13
N LYS A 39 -7.26 -2.24 10.43
CA LYS A 39 -8.23 -1.27 10.96
C LYS A 39 -7.84 0.19 10.67
N ASP A 40 -6.56 0.45 10.43
CA ASP A 40 -6.02 1.79 10.20
C ASP A 40 -5.89 2.13 8.71
N TYR A 41 -6.23 1.20 7.80
CA TYR A 41 -6.24 1.44 6.36
C TYR A 41 -7.35 2.40 5.93
N LEU A 42 -7.04 3.27 4.97
CA LEU A 42 -7.91 4.33 4.44
C LEU A 42 -8.18 4.08 2.95
N PRO A 43 -9.11 3.16 2.60
CA PRO A 43 -9.41 2.82 1.20
C PRO A 43 -9.95 4.01 0.40
N GLU A 44 -10.64 4.95 1.06
CA GLU A 44 -11.20 6.15 0.44
C GLU A 44 -10.13 7.14 -0.05
N LEU A 45 -8.92 7.09 0.51
CA LEU A 45 -7.76 7.89 0.09
C LEU A 45 -6.85 7.15 -0.89
N SER A 46 -6.84 5.81 -0.82
CA SER A 46 -5.96 4.97 -1.60
C SER A 46 -6.35 4.90 -3.08
N ARG A 47 -5.37 4.84 -3.98
CA ARG A 47 -5.60 4.90 -5.43
C ARG A 47 -4.71 3.92 -6.18
N ILE A 48 -5.27 3.37 -7.25
CA ILE A 48 -4.54 2.62 -8.27
C ILE A 48 -4.43 3.47 -9.54
N ALA A 49 -3.31 3.36 -10.24
CA ALA A 49 -3.11 3.91 -11.58
C ALA A 49 -3.35 2.80 -12.60
N VAL A 50 -4.23 3.05 -13.57
CA VAL A 50 -4.59 2.09 -14.62
C VAL A 50 -4.27 2.68 -15.99
N LYS A 51 -3.58 1.92 -16.82
CA LYS A 51 -3.28 2.27 -18.22
C LYS A 51 -3.51 1.06 -19.11
N ASP A 52 -4.26 1.25 -20.19
CA ASP A 52 -4.58 0.20 -21.16
C ASP A 52 -5.19 -1.06 -20.51
N GLY A 53 -5.97 -0.87 -19.43
CA GLY A 53 -6.58 -1.95 -18.66
C GLY A 53 -5.66 -2.64 -17.66
N ALA A 54 -4.38 -2.27 -17.57
CA ALA A 54 -3.42 -2.83 -16.62
C ALA A 54 -3.18 -1.89 -15.43
N VAL A 55 -3.05 -2.47 -14.24
CA VAL A 55 -2.59 -1.75 -13.05
C VAL A 55 -1.09 -1.45 -13.20
N ILE A 56 -0.72 -0.17 -13.13
CA ILE A 56 0.67 0.30 -13.30
C ILE A 56 1.22 1.01 -12.06
N GLY A 57 0.42 1.14 -11.00
CA GLY A 57 0.83 1.79 -9.77
C GLY A 57 -0.25 1.71 -8.70
N CYS A 58 0.16 1.82 -7.45
CA CYS A 58 -0.72 1.88 -6.29
C CYS A 58 -0.12 2.84 -5.27
N ILE A 59 -0.97 3.59 -4.58
CA ILE A 59 -0.63 4.33 -3.38
C ILE A 59 -1.68 4.05 -2.32
N MET A 60 -1.24 3.53 -1.18
CA MET A 60 -2.08 3.13 -0.06
C MET A 60 -1.83 4.05 1.14
N TYR A 61 -2.90 4.44 1.82
CA TYR A 61 -2.83 5.32 2.99
C TYR A 61 -3.31 4.60 4.24
N SER A 62 -2.66 4.85 5.36
CA SER A 62 -3.10 4.38 6.68
C SER A 62 -2.90 5.44 7.75
N LYS A 63 -3.67 5.32 8.83
CA LYS A 63 -3.44 6.10 10.05
C LYS A 63 -2.16 5.61 10.71
N ALA A 64 -1.40 6.55 11.27
CA ALA A 64 -0.24 6.29 12.08
C ALA A 64 -0.14 7.35 13.18
N HIS A 65 0.86 7.22 14.04
CA HIS A 65 1.13 8.22 15.07
C HIS A 65 2.63 8.47 15.20
N ILE A 66 2.99 9.71 15.54
CA ILE A 66 4.34 10.08 15.94
C ILE A 66 4.34 10.24 17.46
N VAL A 67 5.23 9.52 18.15
CA VAL A 67 5.43 9.65 19.60
C VAL A 67 6.61 10.59 19.85
N ASP A 68 6.34 11.73 20.50
CA ASP A 68 7.34 12.71 20.92
C ASP A 68 7.30 12.86 22.46
N GLY A 69 8.06 12.01 23.15
CA GLY A 69 8.03 11.95 24.62
C GLY A 69 6.67 11.48 25.16
N SER A 70 5.94 12.38 25.82
CA SER A 70 4.57 12.12 26.30
C SER A 70 3.49 12.49 25.27
N ASP A 71 3.85 13.22 24.22
CA ASP A 71 2.90 13.70 23.22
C ASP A 71 2.75 12.69 22.09
N VAL A 72 1.52 12.52 21.62
CA VAL A 72 1.18 11.63 20.51
C VAL A 72 0.45 12.44 19.45
N HIS A 73 0.99 12.44 18.24
CA HIS A 73 0.42 13.15 17.09
C HIS A 73 -0.15 12.16 16.09
N ASP A 74 -1.46 12.23 15.86
CA ASP A 74 -2.12 11.47 14.80
C ASP A 74 -1.68 11.99 13.43
N ILE A 75 -1.28 11.08 12.56
CA ILE A 75 -0.84 11.37 11.19
C ILE A 75 -1.46 10.38 10.20
N ILE A 76 -1.32 10.69 8.93
CA ILE A 76 -1.55 9.73 7.84
C ILE A 76 -0.19 9.46 7.19
N THR A 77 0.10 8.19 6.96
CA THR A 77 1.27 7.76 6.18
C THR A 77 0.82 7.09 4.87
N PHE A 78 1.75 6.89 3.95
CA PHE A 78 1.49 6.22 2.68
C PHE A 78 2.63 5.30 2.25
N GLY A 79 2.30 4.31 1.43
CA GLY A 79 3.20 3.29 0.86
C GLY A 79 2.59 2.67 -0.42
N PRO A 80 3.11 1.54 -0.95
CA PRO A 80 4.01 0.59 -0.31
C PRO A 80 5.39 1.15 0.05
#